data_AF-A0A656JRB1-F1
#
_entry.id   AF-A0A656JRB1-F1
#
_cell.length_a   1.000
_cell.length_b   1.000
_cell.length_c   1.000
_cell.angle_alpha   90.00
_cell.angle_beta   90.00
_cell.angle_gamma   90.00
#
_symmetry.space_group_name_H-M   'P 1'
#
loop_
_entity.id
_entity.type
_entity.pdbx_description
1 polymer ?
#
loop_
_entity_poly.entity_id
_entity_poly.type
_entity_poly.pdbx_seq_one_letter_code
_entity_poly.pdbx_strand_id
1 'polypeptide(L)'
;MPVAAVDIPSGLSADTGQKSGATVRADLTVTFIGLKLGLLTGDAADLVGELVFDDLQADPALVAQTPASAKRLDAHNLPYLAPRPRTAHKGLFGRVLVIGGDYGFGGAALLCAESALRSGAGMLTL
;
A
#
# COMPACT_ATOMS: atom_id res chain seq x y z
N MET A 1 -25.04 15.57 -6.97
CA MET A 1 -25.68 14.42 -6.28
C MET A 1 -24.60 13.40 -6.00
N PRO A 2 -24.66 12.64 -4.89
CA PRO A 2 -23.68 11.60 -4.61
C PRO A 2 -23.75 10.47 -5.63
N VAL A 3 -22.61 9.88 -5.99
CA VAL A 3 -22.46 8.77 -6.92
C VAL A 3 -21.93 7.55 -6.18
N ALA A 4 -22.69 6.46 -6.21
CA ALA A 4 -22.26 5.17 -5.68
C ALA A 4 -21.96 4.20 -6.84
N ALA A 5 -20.77 3.59 -6.81
CA ALA A 5 -20.40 2.51 -7.71
C ALA A 5 -20.66 1.16 -7.05
N VAL A 6 -21.23 0.24 -7.84
CA VAL A 6 -21.45 -1.15 -7.44
C VAL A 6 -20.35 -1.98 -8.08
N ASP A 7 -19.61 -2.69 -7.23
CA ASP A 7 -18.41 -3.46 -7.52
C ASP A 7 -17.17 -2.65 -7.90
N ILE A 8 -17.24 -1.89 -9.00
CA ILE A 8 -16.15 -1.11 -9.58
C ILE A 8 -16.74 0.12 -10.29
N PRO A 9 -16.14 1.33 -10.16
CA PRO A 9 -16.54 2.48 -10.98
C PRO A 9 -16.48 2.14 -12.47
N SER A 10 -17.59 2.30 -13.19
CA SER A 10 -17.66 1.93 -14.62
C SER A 10 -16.60 2.69 -15.42
N GLY A 11 -15.85 1.96 -16.24
CA GLY A 11 -14.71 2.49 -17.00
C GLY A 11 -13.35 2.30 -16.32
N LEU A 12 -13.30 1.86 -15.05
CA LEU A 12 -12.06 1.52 -14.36
C LEU A 12 -11.72 0.04 -14.56
N SER A 13 -10.47 -0.27 -14.91
CA SER A 13 -9.97 -1.64 -15.00
C SER A 13 -9.86 -2.28 -13.61
N ALA A 14 -10.49 -3.45 -13.43
CA ALA A 14 -10.44 -4.24 -12.20
C ALA A 14 -9.02 -4.73 -11.83
N ASP A 15 -8.17 -4.94 -12.83
CA ASP A 15 -6.86 -5.55 -12.62
C ASP A 15 -5.76 -4.50 -12.43
N THR A 16 -5.85 -3.38 -13.13
CA THR A 16 -4.76 -2.38 -13.20
C THR A 16 -5.12 -1.05 -12.53
N GLY A 17 -6.40 -0.74 -12.41
CA GLY A 17 -6.88 0.56 -11.95
C GLY A 17 -6.64 1.68 -12.96
N GLN A 18 -6.41 1.35 -14.23
CA GLN A 18 -6.35 2.34 -15.32
C GLN A 18 -7.76 2.68 -15.80
N LYS A 19 -7.97 3.97 -16.13
CA LYS A 19 -9.19 4.44 -16.79
C LYS A 19 -9.27 3.95 -18.25
N SER A 20 -10.47 3.64 -18.70
CA SER A 20 -10.78 3.36 -20.10
C SER A 20 -11.87 4.32 -20.56
N GLY A 21 -11.47 5.36 -21.30
CA GLY A 21 -12.39 6.39 -21.79
C GLY A 21 -13.10 7.14 -20.66
N ALA A 22 -14.40 7.40 -20.83
CA ALA A 22 -15.21 8.02 -19.80
C ALA A 22 -15.36 7.07 -18.60
N THR A 23 -14.78 7.46 -17.46
CA THR A 23 -14.78 6.66 -16.24
C THR A 23 -15.54 7.38 -15.13
N VAL A 24 -16.38 6.63 -14.41
CA VAL A 24 -17.15 7.14 -13.27
C VAL A 24 -16.20 7.56 -12.14
N ARG A 25 -16.45 8.74 -11.57
CA ARG A 25 -15.91 9.15 -10.28
C ARG A 25 -16.98 8.92 -9.23
N ALA A 26 -16.77 7.95 -8.36
CA ALA A 26 -17.67 7.61 -7.28
C ALA A 26 -17.29 8.35 -5.99
N ASP A 27 -18.29 8.71 -5.19
CA ASP A 27 -18.11 9.12 -3.80
C ASP A 27 -17.99 7.90 -2.87
N LEU A 28 -18.59 6.77 -3.27
CA LEU A 28 -18.60 5.48 -2.56
C LEU A 28 -18.55 4.34 -3.58
N THR A 29 -17.71 3.32 -3.33
CA THR A 29 -17.71 2.06 -4.06
C THR A 29 -17.91 0.91 -3.08
N VAL A 30 -18.92 0.07 -3.34
CA VAL A 30 -19.12 -1.19 -2.59
C VAL A 30 -18.66 -2.34 -3.47
N THR A 31 -17.63 -3.08 -3.06
CA THR A 31 -17.06 -4.20 -3.81
C THR A 31 -17.26 -5.53 -3.12
N PHE A 32 -17.41 -6.60 -3.91
CA PHE A 32 -17.91 -7.88 -3.41
C PHE A 32 -16.92 -9.03 -3.51
N ILE A 33 -16.99 -9.98 -2.57
CA ILE A 33 -16.31 -11.30 -2.55
C ILE A 33 -14.78 -11.23 -2.44
N GLY A 34 -14.13 -10.36 -3.22
CA GLY A 34 -12.72 -10.02 -3.11
C GLY A 34 -12.47 -8.56 -3.47
N LEU A 35 -11.41 -8.01 -2.89
CA LEU A 35 -10.86 -6.71 -3.30
C LEU A 35 -10.11 -6.88 -4.62
N LYS A 36 -10.53 -6.15 -5.65
CA LYS A 36 -9.86 -6.11 -6.95
C LYS A 36 -8.64 -5.19 -6.86
N LEU A 37 -7.51 -5.59 -7.46
CA LEU A 37 -6.25 -4.84 -7.39
C LEU A 37 -6.42 -3.42 -7.93
N GLY A 38 -7.14 -3.29 -9.03
CA GLY A 38 -7.45 -2.02 -9.69
C GLY A 38 -8.36 -1.08 -8.91
N LEU A 39 -8.88 -1.45 -7.74
CA LEU A 39 -9.54 -0.51 -6.82
C LEU A 39 -8.54 0.25 -5.92
N LEU A 40 -7.27 -0.18 -5.90
CA LEU A 40 -6.24 0.29 -4.98
C LEU A 40 -4.98 0.79 -5.71
N THR A 41 -4.96 0.75 -7.05
CA THR A 41 -3.80 1.09 -7.87
C THR A 41 -4.17 2.07 -8.99
N GLY A 42 -3.15 2.68 -9.60
CA GLY A 42 -3.33 3.53 -10.77
C GLY A 42 -4.25 4.72 -10.50
N ASP A 43 -5.20 4.93 -11.40
CA ASP A 43 -6.15 6.04 -11.38
C ASP A 43 -7.26 5.88 -10.34
N ALA A 44 -7.39 4.70 -9.73
CA ALA A 44 -8.45 4.39 -8.77
C ALA A 44 -8.47 5.33 -7.56
N ALA A 45 -7.30 5.83 -7.17
CA ALA A 45 -7.12 6.77 -6.06
C ALA A 45 -8.02 8.02 -6.17
N ASP A 46 -8.32 8.46 -7.40
CA ASP A 46 -9.16 9.63 -7.66
C ASP A 46 -10.62 9.30 -7.98
N LEU A 47 -10.96 8.02 -8.13
CA LEU A 47 -12.23 7.57 -8.74
C LEU A 47 -13.09 6.68 -7.86
N VAL A 48 -12.52 5.97 -6.90
CA VAL A 48 -13.23 4.95 -6.11
C VAL A 48 -14.02 5.57 -4.96
N GLY A 49 -13.61 6.73 -4.46
CA GLY A 49 -14.21 7.35 -3.27
C GLY A 49 -13.96 6.50 -2.02
N GLU A 50 -14.92 6.48 -1.10
CA GLU A 50 -14.90 5.53 0.03
C GLU A 50 -15.05 4.10 -0.51
N LEU A 51 -14.17 3.18 -0.10
CA LEU A 51 -14.22 1.78 -0.52
C LEU A 51 -14.75 0.90 0.61
N VAL A 52 -15.92 0.30 0.40
CA VAL A 52 -16.54 -0.68 1.29
C VAL A 52 -16.42 -2.06 0.68
N PHE A 53 -16.06 -3.04 1.50
CA PHE A 53 -16.00 -4.45 1.10
C PHE A 53 -17.14 -5.22 1.75
N ASP A 54 -17.86 -6.00 0.97
CA ASP A 54 -18.88 -6.94 1.41
C ASP A 54 -18.53 -8.34 0.87
N ASP A 55 -18.35 -9.33 1.74
CA ASP A 55 -17.99 -10.68 1.30
C ASP A 55 -19.17 -11.44 0.67
N LEU A 56 -20.38 -10.87 0.71
CA LEU A 56 -21.63 -11.49 0.29
C LEU A 56 -21.87 -12.85 0.94
N GLN A 57 -21.31 -13.07 2.14
CA GLN A 57 -21.34 -14.37 2.82
C GLN A 57 -20.80 -15.51 1.94
N ALA A 58 -19.89 -15.21 1.02
CA ALA A 58 -19.25 -16.22 0.18
C ALA A 58 -18.49 -17.22 1.05
N ASP A 59 -18.53 -18.50 0.67
CA ASP A 59 -17.81 -19.56 1.39
C ASP A 59 -16.30 -19.25 1.42
N PRO A 60 -15.69 -19.02 2.60
CA PRO A 60 -14.28 -18.71 2.71
C PRO A 60 -13.39 -19.81 2.12
N ALA A 61 -13.81 -21.08 2.17
CA ALA A 61 -13.06 -22.19 1.59
C ALA A 61 -13.07 -22.16 0.07
N LEU A 62 -14.14 -21.63 -0.55
CA LEU A 62 -14.21 -21.42 -1.99
C LEU A 62 -13.36 -20.21 -2.41
N VAL A 63 -13.46 -19.11 -1.68
CA VAL A 63 -12.66 -17.90 -1.95
C VAL A 63 -11.16 -18.20 -1.82
N ALA A 64 -10.76 -18.96 -0.80
CA ALA A 64 -9.38 -19.35 -0.57
C ALA A 64 -8.77 -20.24 -1.68
N GLN A 65 -9.59 -20.87 -2.53
CA GLN A 65 -9.08 -21.62 -3.70
C GLN A 65 -8.56 -20.69 -4.80
N THR A 66 -8.96 -19.42 -4.79
CA THR A 66 -8.43 -18.43 -5.71
C THR A 66 -7.17 -17.79 -5.10
N PRO A 67 -5.99 -17.98 -5.71
CA PRO A 67 -4.77 -17.40 -5.19
C PRO A 67 -4.84 -15.87 -5.26
N ALA A 68 -4.58 -15.20 -4.14
CA ALA A 68 -4.51 -13.75 -4.08
C ALA A 68 -3.27 -13.25 -4.84
N SER A 69 -3.45 -12.31 -5.77
CA SER A 69 -2.34 -11.69 -6.50
C SER A 69 -1.52 -10.73 -5.64
N ALA A 70 -2.12 -10.17 -4.58
CA ALA A 70 -1.49 -9.26 -3.64
C ALA A 70 -2.18 -9.32 -2.27
N LYS A 71 -1.49 -8.81 -1.24
CA LYS A 71 -2.06 -8.60 0.10
C LYS A 71 -2.10 -7.12 0.40
N ARG A 72 -3.30 -6.58 0.70
CA ARG A 72 -3.45 -5.20 1.17
C ARG A 72 -2.89 -5.07 2.58
N LEU A 73 -1.94 -4.15 2.78
CA LEU A 73 -1.47 -3.80 4.10
C LEU A 73 -2.40 -2.76 4.73
N ASP A 74 -2.81 -3.01 5.97
CA ASP A 74 -3.56 -2.07 6.79
C ASP A 74 -3.13 -2.18 8.26
N ALA A 75 -3.71 -1.34 9.13
CA ALA A 75 -3.35 -1.30 10.54
C ALA A 75 -3.52 -2.65 11.27
N HIS A 76 -4.33 -3.57 10.76
CA HIS A 76 -4.57 -4.87 11.40
C HIS A 76 -3.53 -5.92 11.01
N ASN A 77 -2.87 -5.75 9.86
CA ASN A 77 -1.94 -6.76 9.34
C ASN A 77 -0.53 -6.22 9.02
N LEU A 78 -0.28 -4.94 9.30
CA LEU A 78 1.04 -4.33 9.17
C LEU A 78 2.04 -5.00 10.14
N PRO A 79 3.21 -5.44 9.68
CA PRO A 79 4.22 -6.02 10.55
C PRO A 79 4.75 -4.99 11.54
N TYR A 80 4.88 -5.39 12.80
CA TYR A 80 5.44 -4.55 13.86
C TYR A 80 6.96 -4.74 13.96
N LEU A 81 7.67 -3.66 14.28
CA LEU A 81 9.09 -3.73 14.60
C LEU A 81 9.29 -4.42 15.96
N ALA A 82 10.22 -5.37 16.02
CA ALA A 82 10.54 -6.07 17.25
C ALA A 82 11.11 -5.10 18.31
N PRO A 83 10.78 -5.29 19.60
CA PRO A 83 11.34 -4.48 20.68
C PRO A 83 12.86 -4.68 20.79
N ARG A 84 13.56 -3.65 21.27
CA ARG A 84 15.02 -3.68 21.44
C ARG A 84 15.42 -4.12 22.84
N PRO A 85 16.39 -5.03 22.99
CA PRO A 85 16.98 -5.33 24.29
C PRO A 85 17.61 -4.08 24.91
N ARG A 86 17.49 -3.93 26.24
CA ARG A 86 18.09 -2.78 26.97
C ARG A 86 19.62 -2.76 26.90
N THR A 87 20.23 -3.93 26.68
CA THR A 87 21.68 -4.12 26.53
C THR A 87 22.15 -3.96 25.09
N ALA A 88 21.26 -3.61 24.16
CA ALA A 88 21.61 -3.55 22.76
C ALA A 88 22.54 -2.36 22.44
N HIS A 89 23.48 -2.59 21.54
CA HIS A 89 24.39 -1.57 21.03
C HIS A 89 24.26 -1.42 19.50
N LYS A 90 24.81 -0.33 18.94
CA LYS A 90 24.74 -0.02 17.50
C LYS A 90 25.07 -1.19 16.57
N GLY A 91 26.07 -2.02 16.94
CA GLY A 91 26.45 -3.20 16.15
C GLY A 91 25.36 -4.28 15.96
N LEU A 92 24.33 -4.33 16.81
CA LEU A 92 23.25 -5.33 16.70
C LEU A 92 22.17 -4.96 15.67
N PHE A 93 22.11 -3.70 15.24
CA PHE A 93 21.06 -3.20 14.34
C PHE A 93 21.60 -2.85 12.94
N GLY A 94 22.65 -3.55 12.52
CA GLY A 94 23.23 -3.42 11.19
C GLY A 94 23.91 -2.08 10.92
N ARG A 95 24.44 -1.96 9.71
CA ARG A 95 25.04 -0.74 9.17
C ARG A 95 24.47 -0.52 7.77
N VAL A 96 24.04 0.71 7.50
CA VAL A 96 23.50 1.11 6.19
C VAL A 96 24.49 2.03 5.51
N LEU A 97 24.82 1.74 4.26
CA LEU A 97 25.54 2.65 3.36
C LEU A 97 24.53 3.25 2.40
N VAL A 98 24.42 4.58 2.37
CA VAL A 98 23.60 5.31 1.40
C VAL A 98 24.54 5.82 0.31
N ILE A 99 24.32 5.38 -0.93
CA ILE A 99 25.03 5.89 -2.10
C ILE A 99 24.00 6.64 -2.94
N GLY A 100 24.15 7.95 -3.05
CA GLY A 100 23.25 8.78 -3.83
C GLY A 100 23.43 10.26 -3.52
N GLY A 101 22.65 11.09 -4.21
CA GLY A 101 22.80 12.53 -4.18
C GLY A 101 23.78 13.01 -5.26
N ASP A 102 23.24 13.55 -6.33
CA ASP A 102 24.00 14.29 -7.34
C ASP A 102 24.00 15.80 -7.00
N TYR A 103 24.69 16.61 -7.80
CA TYR A 103 24.65 18.05 -7.70
C TYR A 103 23.21 18.56 -7.78
N GLY A 104 22.76 19.25 -6.73
CA GLY A 104 21.37 19.70 -6.58
C GLY A 104 20.39 18.67 -5.98
N PHE A 105 20.80 17.42 -5.77
CA PHE A 105 19.96 16.34 -5.24
C PHE A 105 20.47 15.72 -3.92
N GLY A 106 21.41 16.39 -3.23
CA GLY A 106 21.94 15.92 -1.95
C GLY A 106 20.87 15.67 -0.87
N GLY A 107 19.72 16.36 -0.95
CA GLY A 107 18.58 16.14 -0.06
C GLY A 107 18.03 14.71 -0.09
N ALA A 108 18.09 14.01 -1.23
CA ALA A 108 17.61 12.64 -1.33
C ALA A 108 18.45 11.68 -0.47
N ALA A 109 19.78 11.83 -0.49
CA ALA A 109 20.68 11.03 0.32
C ALA A 109 20.47 11.32 1.82
N LEU A 110 20.29 12.59 2.19
CA LEU A 110 20.02 13.00 3.57
C LEU A 110 18.69 12.46 4.09
N LEU A 111 17.61 12.50 3.30
CA LEU A 111 16.31 11.93 3.68
C LEU A 111 16.39 10.41 3.85
N CYS A 112 17.10 9.71 2.97
CA CYS A 112 17.33 8.28 3.09
C CYS A 112 18.10 7.93 4.38
N ALA A 113 19.19 8.66 4.63
CA ALA A 113 20.00 8.54 5.84
C ALA A 113 19.17 8.69 7.12
N GLU A 114 18.41 9.79 7.20
CA GLU A 114 17.62 10.10 8.38
C GLU A 114 16.49 9.07 8.59
N SER A 115 15.84 8.65 7.51
CA SER A 115 14.77 7.63 7.54
C SER A 115 15.29 6.27 8.00
N ALA A 116 16.47 5.86 7.53
CA ALA A 116 17.11 4.61 7.96
C ALA A 116 17.46 4.63 9.46
N LEU A 117 18.03 5.74 9.96
CA LEU A 117 18.34 5.90 11.38
C LEU A 117 17.06 5.91 12.25
N ARG A 118 16.01 6.64 11.82
CA ARG A 118 14.70 6.66 12.50
C ARG A 118 14.00 5.31 12.50
N SER A 119 14.20 4.51 11.45
CA SER A 119 13.69 3.14 11.35
C SER A 119 14.52 2.14 12.15
N GLY A 120 15.65 2.58 12.71
CA GLY A 120 16.41 1.83 13.69
C GLY A 120 17.76 1.28 13.23
N ALA A 121 18.29 1.67 12.07
CA ALA A 121 19.64 1.31 11.68
C ALA A 121 20.64 1.70 12.78
N GLY A 122 21.56 0.79 13.12
CA GLY A 122 22.52 1.02 14.20
C GLY A 122 23.63 2.02 13.83
N MET A 123 23.99 2.07 12.55
CA MET A 123 25.00 2.98 12.02
C MET A 123 24.66 3.31 10.57
N LEU A 124 25.07 4.50 10.15
CA LEU A 124 24.89 4.96 8.80
C LEU A 124 26.17 5.61 8.26
N THR A 125 26.43 5.37 6.98
CA THR A 125 27.46 6.04 6.19
C THR A 125 26.78 6.66 4.96
N LEU A 126 27.12 7.92 4.68
CA LEU A 126 26.78 8.66 3.46
C LEU A 126 28.04 8.84 2.62
#